data_AF-A0A939XUM8-F1
#
_entry.id   AF-A0A939XUM8-F1
#
_cell.length_a   1.000
_cell.length_b   1.000
_cell.length_c   1.000
_cell.angle_alpha   90.00
_cell.angle_beta   90.00
_cell.angle_gamma   90.00
#
_symmetry.space_group_name_H-M   'P 1'
#
loop_
_entity.id
_entity.type
_entity.pdbx_description
1 polymer ?
#
loop_
_entity_poly.entity_id
_entity_poly.type
_entity_poly.pdbx_seq_one_letter_code
_entity_poly.pdbx_strand_id
1 'polypeptide(L)'
;MKTLTVSVVSLLCCMLSCVGETRGFFSFNIETFEKKIADADVIRLDVRTAAEYAEGHLEDAINIDVKKPEFVNLATSSLSREKTIAVYCRSGKRSKLASELLVNSGYRVIELNEGYLGWVKAGKPTSKEEVDVFTTPSGVNVYFYCIKHGSLKMRVADKWIYVDPVANAIPPVTDFTAMPKADALFVTHEHFDHLDSLAIRQLTKAETQLVLNPRSSEILGGLGSVMKNGDSKMVGDKWKVEAVPAYNTTEEKKQFHPKGRDNGYLFTIGGLRIYVAGDTEDIPEMQDLKDIDIAFLPCNLPFTMSPEQLANAAKIIKPKVLFPYHYGKTDIQQVVKLLEGSGIDVRIRQYQ
;
A
#
# COMPACT_ATOMS: atom_id res chain seq x y z
N MET A 1 14.42 -28.19 -78.26
CA MET A 1 14.61 -29.43 -77.47
C MET A 1 15.49 -29.10 -76.28
N LYS A 2 14.97 -29.29 -75.05
CA LYS A 2 15.64 -29.61 -73.76
C LYS A 2 16.76 -28.64 -73.31
N THR A 3 16.80 -28.09 -72.10
CA THR A 3 16.61 -28.74 -70.80
C THR A 3 16.29 -27.71 -69.70
N LEU A 4 15.35 -28.08 -68.85
CA LEU A 4 15.01 -27.48 -67.56
C LEU A 4 16.18 -27.68 -66.58
N THR A 5 16.66 -26.63 -65.90
CA THR A 5 17.56 -26.77 -64.74
C THR A 5 16.90 -26.18 -63.51
N VAL A 6 16.93 -27.00 -62.46
CA VAL A 6 16.17 -26.95 -61.22
C VAL A 6 16.87 -26.05 -60.21
N SER A 7 16.08 -25.21 -59.54
CA SER A 7 16.46 -24.38 -58.40
C SER A 7 16.96 -25.22 -57.22
N VAL A 8 18.09 -24.82 -56.63
CA VAL A 8 18.50 -25.25 -55.28
C VAL A 8 18.42 -24.03 -54.37
N VAL A 9 17.31 -23.91 -53.64
CA VAL A 9 17.16 -22.95 -52.53
C VAL A 9 17.87 -23.57 -51.33
N SER A 10 18.97 -22.94 -50.91
CA SER A 10 19.73 -23.33 -49.73
C SER A 10 18.92 -22.97 -48.48
N LEU A 11 18.43 -23.98 -47.78
CA LEU A 11 17.72 -23.86 -46.51
C LEU A 11 18.74 -23.53 -45.42
N LEU A 12 18.85 -22.24 -45.09
CA LEU A 12 19.69 -21.74 -44.00
C LEU A 12 19.07 -22.17 -42.67
N CYS A 13 19.62 -23.24 -42.10
CA CYS A 13 19.24 -23.79 -40.80
C CYS A 13 19.75 -22.84 -39.70
N CYS A 14 18.88 -21.97 -39.19
CA CYS A 14 19.15 -21.19 -37.99
C CYS A 14 19.19 -22.14 -36.78
N MET A 15 20.38 -22.30 -36.21
CA MET A 15 20.61 -22.94 -34.92
C MET A 15 19.83 -22.18 -33.83
N LEU A 16 18.73 -22.79 -33.39
CA LEU A 16 18.03 -22.40 -32.17
C LEU A 16 18.97 -22.64 -30.98
N SER A 17 19.40 -21.54 -30.36
CA SER A 17 19.85 -21.53 -28.99
C SER A 17 18.72 -22.08 -28.11
N CYS A 18 18.99 -23.18 -27.43
CA CYS A 18 18.09 -23.78 -26.45
C CYS A 18 17.85 -22.82 -25.29
N VAL A 19 16.80 -22.00 -25.38
CA VAL A 19 16.10 -21.47 -24.20
C VAL A 19 15.01 -22.49 -23.88
N GLY A 20 15.08 -23.09 -22.69
CA GLY A 20 14.14 -24.12 -22.27
C GLY A 20 12.73 -23.57 -22.11
N GLU A 21 11.93 -23.58 -23.17
CA GLU A 21 10.48 -23.55 -23.12
C GLU A 21 9.99 -24.89 -22.58
N THR A 22 9.78 -25.02 -21.27
CA THR A 22 9.15 -26.23 -20.72
C THR A 22 8.09 -25.98 -19.65
N ARG A 23 7.72 -24.72 -19.36
CA ARG A 23 6.78 -24.40 -18.26
C ARG A 23 5.78 -23.27 -18.54
N GLY A 24 5.62 -22.87 -19.81
CA GLY A 24 4.66 -21.83 -20.22
C GLY A 24 4.99 -20.40 -19.77
N PHE A 25 6.21 -20.14 -19.29
CA PHE A 25 6.75 -18.81 -19.03
C PHE A 25 8.18 -18.69 -19.55
N PHE A 26 8.65 -17.45 -19.74
CA PHE A 26 10.03 -17.17 -20.17
C PHE A 26 10.90 -16.69 -19.00
N SER A 27 12.03 -17.37 -18.77
CA SER A 27 13.05 -16.90 -17.81
C SER A 27 14.10 -16.06 -18.53
N PHE A 28 14.33 -14.85 -18.03
CA PHE A 28 15.26 -13.90 -18.61
C PHE A 28 16.44 -13.61 -17.67
N ASN A 29 17.56 -13.25 -18.29
CA ASN A 29 18.69 -12.64 -17.59
C ASN A 29 18.35 -11.21 -17.15
N ILE A 30 19.19 -10.61 -16.31
CA ILE A 30 18.99 -9.27 -15.74
C ILE A 30 18.74 -8.21 -16.83
N GLU A 31 19.57 -8.14 -17.87
CA GLU A 31 19.48 -7.12 -18.92
C GLU A 31 18.19 -7.21 -19.73
N THR A 32 17.76 -8.44 -20.06
CA THR A 32 16.52 -8.66 -20.82
C THR A 32 15.30 -8.40 -19.93
N PHE A 33 15.36 -8.83 -18.67
CA PHE A 33 14.29 -8.63 -17.70
C PHE A 33 14.06 -7.13 -17.44
N GLU A 34 15.12 -6.35 -17.22
CA GLU A 34 15.05 -4.89 -17.03
C GLU A 34 14.32 -4.19 -18.18
N LYS A 35 14.67 -4.52 -19.43
CA LYS A 35 14.02 -3.96 -20.61
C LYS A 35 12.54 -4.33 -20.69
N LYS A 36 12.17 -5.53 -20.25
CA LYS A 36 10.78 -5.99 -20.25
C LYS A 36 9.94 -5.30 -19.18
N ILE A 37 10.47 -5.10 -17.98
CA ILE A 37 9.73 -4.48 -16.87
C ILE A 37 9.64 -2.95 -16.95
N ALA A 38 10.26 -2.33 -17.96
CA ALA A 38 10.10 -0.91 -18.28
C ALA A 38 8.76 -0.61 -19.01
N ASP A 39 8.07 -1.65 -19.48
CA ASP A 39 6.74 -1.55 -20.10
C ASP A 39 5.66 -1.33 -19.02
N ALA A 40 4.75 -0.38 -19.26
CA ALA A 40 3.64 -0.04 -18.35
C ALA A 40 2.60 -1.17 -18.22
N ASP A 41 2.59 -2.12 -19.16
CA ASP A 41 1.72 -3.31 -19.15
C ASP A 41 2.32 -4.50 -18.38
N VAL A 42 3.34 -4.25 -17.57
CA VAL A 42 3.98 -5.25 -16.71
C VAL A 42 3.71 -4.98 -15.24
N ILE A 43 3.33 -6.02 -14.50
CA ILE A 43 3.27 -6.00 -13.03
C ILE A 43 4.50 -6.73 -12.49
N ARG A 44 5.30 -6.04 -11.67
CA ARG A 44 6.45 -6.64 -10.98
C ARG A 44 5.94 -7.38 -9.74
N LEU A 45 6.22 -8.68 -9.63
CA LEU A 45 5.80 -9.52 -8.51
C LEU A 45 7.02 -10.09 -7.78
N ASP A 46 7.20 -9.65 -6.54
CA ASP A 46 8.12 -10.23 -5.59
C ASP A 46 7.45 -11.37 -4.83
N VAL A 47 7.94 -12.60 -5.02
CA VAL A 47 7.39 -13.78 -4.34
C VAL A 47 8.17 -14.20 -3.10
N ARG A 48 8.98 -13.30 -2.54
CA ARG A 48 9.69 -13.50 -1.28
C ARG A 48 8.79 -13.23 -0.07
N THR A 49 9.31 -13.50 1.12
CA THR A 49 8.66 -13.12 2.38
C THR A 49 8.61 -11.59 2.52
N ALA A 50 7.65 -11.07 3.29
CA ALA A 50 7.55 -9.63 3.55
C ALA A 50 8.81 -9.03 4.19
N ALA A 51 9.51 -9.80 5.05
CA ALA A 51 10.78 -9.37 5.65
C ALA A 51 11.88 -9.17 4.59
N GLU A 52 12.01 -10.11 3.64
CA GLU A 52 12.96 -9.98 2.54
C GLU A 52 12.63 -8.80 1.62
N TYR A 53 11.34 -8.50 1.43
CA TYR A 53 10.88 -7.35 0.65
C TYR A 53 11.22 -6.02 1.33
N ALA A 54 10.99 -5.91 2.64
CA ALA A 54 11.27 -4.70 3.42
C ALA A 54 12.76 -4.31 3.43
N GLU A 55 13.66 -5.31 3.48
CA GLU A 55 15.11 -5.09 3.40
C GLU A 55 15.56 -4.53 2.03
N GLY A 56 14.77 -4.77 1.00
CA GLY A 56 14.92 -4.19 -0.32
C GLY A 56 14.26 -5.03 -1.41
N HIS A 57 13.72 -4.37 -2.43
CA HIS A 57 12.95 -4.98 -3.52
C HIS A 57 13.15 -4.18 -4.83
N LEU A 58 12.72 -4.74 -5.96
CA LEU A 58 12.61 -3.96 -7.20
C LEU A 58 11.53 -2.89 -7.02
N GLU A 59 11.77 -1.68 -7.52
CA GLU A 59 10.80 -0.57 -7.48
C GLU A 59 9.42 -1.00 -8.02
N ASP A 60 8.34 -0.47 -7.44
CA ASP A 60 6.94 -0.75 -7.79
C ASP A 60 6.52 -2.24 -7.73
N ALA A 61 7.31 -3.10 -7.08
CA ALA A 61 6.98 -4.52 -6.98
C ALA A 61 5.87 -4.78 -5.97
N ILE A 62 4.87 -5.58 -6.34
CA ILE A 62 3.88 -6.16 -5.43
C ILE A 62 4.52 -7.35 -4.70
N ASN A 63 4.32 -7.50 -3.39
CA ASN A 63 4.81 -8.66 -2.64
C ASN A 63 3.69 -9.66 -2.34
N ILE A 64 3.83 -10.90 -2.83
CA ILE A 64 2.94 -12.03 -2.48
C ILE A 64 3.81 -13.27 -2.25
N ASP A 65 3.98 -13.67 -0.99
CA ASP A 65 4.89 -14.77 -0.61
C ASP A 65 4.41 -16.14 -1.15
N VAL A 66 5.16 -16.72 -2.08
CA VAL A 66 4.82 -18.05 -2.65
C VAL A 66 4.92 -19.20 -1.65
N LYS A 67 5.54 -18.99 -0.49
CA LYS A 67 5.57 -20.01 0.56
C LYS A 67 4.25 -20.14 1.31
N LYS A 68 3.35 -19.16 1.18
CA LYS A 68 2.05 -19.17 1.84
C LYS A 68 1.06 -20.04 1.05
N PRO A 69 0.26 -20.89 1.72
CA PRO A 69 -0.72 -21.73 1.03
C PRO A 69 -1.77 -20.92 0.25
N GLU A 70 -1.98 -19.65 0.62
CA GLU A 70 -2.91 -18.74 -0.02
C GLU A 70 -2.36 -18.08 -1.30
N PHE A 71 -1.10 -18.34 -1.69
CA PHE A 71 -0.42 -17.63 -2.79
C PHE A 71 -1.26 -17.52 -4.07
N VAL A 72 -1.81 -18.63 -4.56
CA VAL A 72 -2.59 -18.64 -5.80
C VAL A 72 -3.86 -17.80 -5.66
N ASN A 73 -4.55 -17.92 -4.53
CA ASN A 73 -5.79 -17.18 -4.28
C ASN A 73 -5.52 -15.68 -4.19
N LEU A 74 -4.47 -15.28 -3.46
CA LEU A 74 -4.06 -13.88 -3.39
C LEU A 74 -3.66 -13.39 -4.78
N ALA A 75 -2.75 -14.08 -5.48
CA ALA A 75 -2.29 -13.62 -6.79
C ALA A 75 -3.44 -13.49 -7.81
N THR A 76 -4.38 -14.45 -7.84
CA THR A 76 -5.54 -14.42 -8.74
C THR A 76 -6.55 -13.33 -8.41
N SER A 77 -6.66 -12.90 -7.14
CA SER A 77 -7.51 -11.77 -6.75
C SER A 77 -6.83 -10.41 -6.93
N SER A 78 -5.49 -10.38 -6.96
CA SER A 78 -4.70 -9.13 -6.92
C SER A 78 -4.22 -8.65 -8.28
N LEU A 79 -3.90 -9.61 -9.16
CA LEU A 79 -3.15 -9.34 -10.38
C LEU A 79 -4.09 -9.28 -11.57
N SER A 80 -3.96 -8.23 -12.39
CA SER A 80 -4.70 -8.13 -13.64
C SER A 80 -4.29 -9.24 -14.60
N ARG A 81 -5.28 -9.93 -15.16
CA ARG A 81 -5.09 -10.95 -16.21
C ARG A 81 -4.68 -10.34 -17.56
N GLU A 82 -4.92 -9.05 -17.74
CA GLU A 82 -4.58 -8.34 -18.97
C GLU A 82 -3.09 -7.99 -19.03
N LYS A 83 -2.42 -7.89 -17.88
CA LYS A 83 -1.01 -7.51 -17.79
C LYS A 83 -0.09 -8.73 -17.77
N THR A 84 1.18 -8.52 -18.15
CA THR A 84 2.22 -9.54 -17.99
C THR A 84 2.77 -9.47 -16.56
N ILE A 85 2.92 -10.63 -15.91
CA ILE A 85 3.46 -10.70 -14.54
C ILE A 85 4.95 -10.99 -14.62
N ALA A 86 5.78 -10.06 -14.16
CA ALA A 86 7.22 -10.20 -14.05
C ALA A 86 7.61 -10.67 -12.65
N VAL A 87 7.87 -11.98 -12.53
CA VAL A 87 8.04 -12.66 -11.26
C VAL A 87 9.52 -12.77 -10.91
N TYR A 88 9.86 -12.46 -9.65
CA TYR A 88 11.19 -12.71 -9.13
C TYR A 88 11.13 -13.16 -7.67
N CYS A 89 12.18 -13.82 -7.22
CA CYS A 89 12.38 -14.16 -5.82
C CYS A 89 13.82 -13.81 -5.41
N ARG A 90 14.32 -14.38 -4.31
CA ARG A 90 15.70 -14.12 -3.87
C ARG A 90 16.77 -14.55 -4.88
N SER A 91 16.63 -15.73 -5.48
CA SER A 91 17.70 -16.36 -6.28
C SER A 91 17.20 -17.20 -7.47
N GLY A 92 15.99 -16.94 -7.97
CA GLY A 92 15.42 -17.63 -9.14
C GLY A 92 14.76 -18.99 -8.92
N LYS A 93 14.76 -19.56 -7.71
CA LYS A 93 14.13 -20.88 -7.44
C LYS A 93 12.64 -20.80 -7.17
N ARG A 94 12.24 -19.96 -6.20
CA ARG A 94 10.84 -19.75 -5.79
C ARG A 94 10.02 -19.07 -6.90
N SER A 95 10.64 -18.17 -7.65
CA SER A 95 10.00 -17.48 -8.77
C SER A 95 9.59 -18.44 -9.88
N LYS A 96 10.40 -19.46 -10.21
CA LYS A 96 10.01 -20.49 -11.18
C LYS A 96 8.78 -21.29 -10.74
N LEU A 97 8.71 -21.67 -9.46
CA LEU A 97 7.52 -22.31 -8.87
C LEU A 97 6.30 -21.38 -8.94
N ALA A 98 6.44 -20.13 -8.52
CA ALA A 98 5.38 -19.14 -8.62
C ALA A 98 4.89 -18.95 -10.06
N SER A 99 5.83 -18.88 -11.02
CA SER A 99 5.52 -18.75 -12.44
C SER A 99 4.69 -19.92 -12.97
N GLU A 100 5.01 -21.16 -12.59
CA GLU A 100 4.19 -22.34 -12.96
C GLU A 100 2.76 -22.21 -12.42
N LEU A 101 2.62 -21.86 -11.14
CA LEU A 101 1.30 -21.70 -10.50
C LEU A 101 0.46 -20.60 -11.17
N LEU A 102 1.10 -19.49 -11.54
CA LEU A 102 0.44 -18.37 -12.21
C LEU A 102 0.07 -18.69 -13.66
N VAL A 103 0.96 -19.36 -14.41
CA VAL A 103 0.66 -19.84 -15.78
C VAL A 103 -0.51 -20.82 -15.75
N ASN A 104 -0.52 -21.77 -14.81
CA ASN A 104 -1.64 -22.70 -14.62
C ASN A 104 -2.94 -21.99 -14.24
N SER A 105 -2.83 -20.81 -13.63
CA SER A 105 -3.95 -19.94 -13.31
C SER A 105 -4.34 -19.00 -14.45
N GLY A 106 -3.70 -19.09 -15.62
CA GLY A 106 -4.01 -18.34 -16.83
C GLY A 106 -3.30 -16.98 -16.99
N TYR A 107 -2.19 -16.74 -16.29
CA TYR A 107 -1.40 -15.51 -16.41
C TYR A 107 -0.30 -15.63 -17.47
N ARG A 108 -0.01 -14.51 -18.14
CA ARG A 108 1.22 -14.34 -18.91
C ARG A 108 2.35 -14.02 -17.95
N VAL A 109 3.41 -14.82 -17.95
CA VAL A 109 4.49 -14.69 -16.96
C VAL A 109 5.86 -14.59 -17.64
N ILE A 110 6.66 -13.66 -17.14
CA ILE A 110 8.11 -13.60 -17.37
C ILE A 110 8.83 -13.68 -16.03
N GLU A 111 10.01 -14.26 -15.98
CA GLU A 111 10.71 -14.57 -14.73
C GLU A 111 12.16 -14.07 -14.75
N LEU A 112 12.65 -13.56 -13.61
CA LEU A 112 14.05 -13.14 -13.45
C LEU A 112 14.89 -14.31 -12.93
N ASN A 113 15.70 -14.91 -13.81
CA ASN A 113 16.41 -16.16 -13.55
C ASN A 113 17.42 -16.05 -12.39
N GLU A 114 18.11 -14.93 -12.27
CA GLU A 114 19.12 -14.68 -11.23
C GLU A 114 18.52 -14.17 -9.91
N GLY A 115 17.22 -13.83 -9.92
CA GLY A 115 16.50 -13.25 -8.80
C GLY A 115 17.05 -11.90 -8.32
N TYR A 116 16.52 -11.45 -7.18
CA TYR A 116 16.89 -10.18 -6.53
C TYR A 116 18.38 -10.07 -6.22
N LEU A 117 19.03 -11.15 -5.78
CA LEU A 117 20.48 -11.12 -5.51
C LEU A 117 21.29 -10.83 -6.78
N GLY A 118 20.88 -11.40 -7.92
CA GLY A 118 21.48 -11.08 -9.22
C GLY A 118 21.28 -9.61 -9.58
N TRP A 119 20.04 -9.13 -9.45
CA TRP A 119 19.67 -7.74 -9.69
C TRP A 119 20.54 -6.74 -8.92
N VAL A 120 20.67 -6.95 -7.60
CA VAL A 120 21.53 -6.12 -6.73
C VAL A 120 23.00 -6.22 -7.13
N LYS A 121 23.51 -7.44 -7.39
CA LYS A 121 24.90 -7.65 -7.81
C LYS A 121 25.24 -6.91 -9.11
N ALA A 122 24.26 -6.76 -10.01
CA ALA A 122 24.39 -6.01 -11.26
C ALA A 122 24.22 -4.48 -11.07
N GLY A 123 24.09 -3.99 -9.84
CA GLY A 123 23.96 -2.56 -9.53
C GLY A 123 22.64 -1.94 -10.00
N LYS A 124 21.60 -2.76 -10.19
CA LYS A 124 20.30 -2.28 -10.66
C LYS A 124 19.49 -1.60 -9.55
N PRO A 125 18.58 -0.67 -9.88
CA PRO A 125 17.82 0.09 -8.90
C PRO A 125 16.98 -0.80 -7.98
N THR A 126 16.96 -0.49 -6.69
CA THR A 126 16.11 -1.15 -5.70
C THR A 126 15.41 -0.10 -4.85
N SER A 127 14.19 -0.41 -4.42
CA SER A 127 13.48 0.31 -3.37
C SER A 127 13.59 -0.42 -2.03
N LYS A 128 13.21 0.24 -0.95
CA LYS A 128 13.03 -0.30 0.41
C LYS A 128 11.70 0.19 0.94
N GLU A 129 11.19 -0.45 1.99
CA GLU A 129 10.00 0.06 2.68
C GLU A 129 10.24 1.52 3.08
N GLU A 130 9.40 2.43 2.59
CA GLU A 130 9.51 3.85 2.91
C GLU A 130 9.18 4.05 4.40
N VAL A 131 10.16 4.56 5.16
CA VAL A 131 9.97 4.83 6.59
C VAL A 131 10.27 6.29 6.90
N ASP A 132 9.34 6.93 7.59
CA ASP A 132 9.53 8.26 8.17
C ASP A 132 9.71 8.13 9.67
N VAL A 133 10.69 8.86 10.23
CA VAL A 133 11.01 8.79 11.65
C VAL A 133 10.88 10.18 12.26
N PHE A 134 10.11 10.24 13.34
CA PHE A 134 9.92 11.46 14.13
C PHE A 134 10.27 11.17 15.58
N THR A 135 10.98 12.10 16.21
CA THR A 135 11.29 12.00 17.64
C THR A 135 10.29 12.85 18.42
N THR A 136 9.61 12.24 19.38
CA THR A 136 8.68 12.94 20.27
C THR A 136 9.45 13.94 21.15
N PRO A 137 8.78 14.96 21.71
CA PRO A 137 9.38 15.82 22.74
C PRO A 137 10.00 15.05 23.92
N SER A 138 9.45 13.87 24.25
CA SER A 138 9.99 12.97 25.28
C SER A 138 11.17 12.08 24.83
N GLY A 139 11.69 12.27 23.60
CA GLY A 139 12.85 11.55 23.07
C GLY A 139 12.54 10.15 22.52
N VAL A 140 11.27 9.79 22.34
CA VAL A 140 10.87 8.48 21.79
C VAL A 140 10.77 8.59 20.27
N ASN A 141 11.31 7.63 19.53
CA ASN A 141 11.11 7.58 18.08
C ASN A 141 9.78 6.92 17.72
N VAL A 142 9.04 7.58 16.83
CA VAL A 142 7.86 7.08 16.14
C VAL A 142 8.22 6.87 14.68
N TYR A 143 8.06 5.65 14.20
CA TYR A 143 8.33 5.25 12.82
C TYR A 143 6.99 5.10 12.10
N PHE A 144 6.87 5.69 10.92
CA PHE A 144 5.69 5.60 10.06
C PHE A 144 6.06 4.83 8.82
N TYR A 145 5.24 3.85 8.48
CA TYR A 145 5.40 3.03 7.29
C TYR A 145 4.14 3.17 6.44
N CYS A 146 4.35 3.50 5.17
CA CYS A 146 3.30 3.44 4.18
C CYS A 146 2.91 1.98 3.92
N ILE A 147 1.62 1.65 3.93
CA ILE A 147 1.15 0.34 3.46
C ILE A 147 0.54 0.52 2.07
N LYS A 148 -0.61 1.21 1.99
CA LYS A 148 -1.31 1.59 0.75
C LYS A 148 -2.58 2.35 1.13
N HIS A 149 -3.16 3.08 0.19
CA HIS A 149 -4.43 3.77 0.28
C HIS A 149 -4.61 4.60 1.56
N GLY A 150 -5.59 4.26 2.41
CA GLY A 150 -5.74 4.78 3.77
C GLY A 150 -5.01 3.97 4.85
N SER A 151 -4.47 2.80 4.48
CA SER A 151 -3.74 1.90 5.38
C SER A 151 -2.34 2.43 5.71
N LEU A 152 -2.07 2.60 6.99
CA LEU A 152 -0.73 2.91 7.51
C LEU A 152 -0.43 2.11 8.78
N LYS A 153 0.86 1.94 9.07
CA LYS A 153 1.31 1.40 10.36
C LYS A 153 2.36 2.29 10.99
N MET A 154 2.31 2.37 12.30
CA MET A 154 3.24 3.11 13.13
C MET A 154 3.93 2.16 14.10
N ARG A 155 5.22 2.40 14.36
CA ARG A 155 5.96 1.74 15.44
C ARG A 155 6.43 2.76 16.46
N VAL A 156 6.09 2.52 17.72
CA VAL A 156 6.54 3.31 18.87
C VAL A 156 7.28 2.36 19.79
N ALA A 157 8.60 2.52 19.92
CA ALA A 157 9.47 1.53 20.56
C ALA A 157 9.27 0.11 19.96
N ASP A 158 8.80 -0.85 20.76
CA ASP A 158 8.50 -2.23 20.36
C ASP A 158 7.02 -2.47 20.00
N LYS A 159 6.18 -1.42 20.05
CA LYS A 159 4.73 -1.51 19.88
C LYS A 159 4.28 -1.05 18.50
N TRP A 160 3.24 -1.70 17.99
CA TRP A 160 2.70 -1.47 16.65
C TRP A 160 1.26 -0.98 16.67
N ILE A 161 1.00 0.07 15.90
CA ILE A 161 -0.33 0.65 15.68
C ILE A 161 -0.65 0.54 14.20
N TYR A 162 -1.84 0.06 13.86
CA TYR A 162 -2.35 0.01 12.49
C TYR A 162 -3.59 0.89 12.37
N VAL A 163 -3.75 1.57 11.23
CA VAL A 163 -4.96 2.31 10.88
C VAL A 163 -5.44 1.82 9.53
N ASP A 164 -6.74 1.50 9.45
CA ASP A 164 -7.46 1.05 8.26
C ASP A 164 -6.73 -0.03 7.44
N PRO A 165 -6.22 -1.11 8.05
CA PRO A 165 -5.49 -2.12 7.30
C PRO A 165 -6.44 -2.88 6.36
N VAL A 166 -6.11 -2.92 5.08
CA VAL A 166 -6.88 -3.69 4.07
C VAL A 166 -5.99 -4.71 3.38
N ALA A 167 -6.37 -5.99 3.44
CA ALA A 167 -5.61 -7.09 2.90
C ALA A 167 -5.81 -7.17 1.38
N ASN A 168 -7.01 -7.53 0.94
CA ASN A 168 -7.27 -7.91 -0.44
C ASN A 168 -8.35 -7.10 -1.17
N ALA A 169 -9.09 -6.24 -0.46
CA ALA A 169 -10.20 -5.49 -1.06
C ALA A 169 -9.73 -4.41 -2.05
N ILE A 170 -8.48 -3.95 -1.90
CA ILE A 170 -7.80 -3.03 -2.82
C ILE A 170 -6.37 -3.52 -3.11
N PRO A 171 -5.87 -3.35 -4.34
CA PRO A 171 -4.46 -3.62 -4.67
C PRO A 171 -3.52 -2.58 -4.03
N PRO A 172 -2.23 -2.89 -3.87
CA PRO A 172 -1.66 -4.23 -3.95
C PRO A 172 -2.14 -5.09 -2.78
N VAL A 173 -2.37 -6.38 -3.00
CA VAL A 173 -2.79 -7.24 -1.89
C VAL A 173 -1.68 -7.40 -0.87
N THR A 174 -2.06 -7.31 0.39
CA THR A 174 -1.16 -7.24 1.53
C THR A 174 -1.38 -8.45 2.43
N ASP A 175 -0.37 -9.32 2.54
CA ASP A 175 -0.36 -10.39 3.54
C ASP A 175 0.06 -9.84 4.89
N PHE A 176 -0.90 -9.59 5.78
CA PHE A 176 -0.61 -9.12 7.12
C PHE A 176 -0.15 -10.23 8.07
N THR A 177 -0.21 -11.52 7.69
CA THR A 177 0.23 -12.61 8.57
C THR A 177 1.73 -12.59 8.84
N ALA A 178 2.51 -11.99 7.93
CA ALA A 178 3.95 -11.81 8.07
C ALA A 178 4.32 -10.50 8.79
N MET A 179 3.36 -9.64 9.10
CA MET A 179 3.60 -8.38 9.80
C MET A 179 3.56 -8.56 11.32
N PRO A 180 4.23 -7.67 12.08
CA PRO A 180 4.10 -7.61 13.54
C PRO A 180 2.64 -7.46 13.96
N LYS A 181 2.24 -8.20 15.00
CA LYS A 181 0.86 -8.14 15.53
C LYS A 181 0.59 -6.79 16.16
N ALA A 182 -0.59 -6.25 15.89
CA ALA A 182 -1.03 -4.96 16.38
C ALA A 182 -1.13 -4.95 17.92
N ASP A 183 -0.53 -3.95 18.56
CA ASP A 183 -0.87 -3.61 19.94
C ASP A 183 -2.12 -2.71 19.98
N ALA A 184 -2.32 -1.88 18.96
CA ALA A 184 -3.58 -1.20 18.69
C ALA A 184 -3.93 -1.20 17.19
N LEU A 185 -5.21 -1.30 16.87
CA LEU A 185 -5.71 -1.27 15.50
C LEU A 185 -6.94 -0.35 15.46
N PHE A 186 -6.94 0.61 14.56
CA PHE A 186 -8.01 1.59 14.39
C PHE A 186 -8.68 1.40 13.04
N VAL A 187 -10.00 1.49 13.01
CA VAL A 187 -10.77 1.64 11.77
C VAL A 187 -11.56 2.95 11.82
N THR A 188 -11.40 3.77 10.80
CA THR A 188 -12.05 5.09 10.64
C THR A 188 -13.53 4.94 10.33
N HIS A 189 -13.86 4.07 9.37
CA HIS A 189 -15.23 3.86 8.90
C HIS A 189 -15.45 2.53 8.17
N GLU A 190 -16.69 2.30 7.74
CA GLU A 190 -17.20 0.99 7.32
C GLU A 190 -16.89 0.56 5.88
N HIS A 191 -16.35 1.44 5.04
CA HIS A 191 -16.16 1.13 3.63
C HIS A 191 -15.09 0.07 3.42
N PHE A 192 -15.21 -0.69 2.34
CA PHE A 192 -14.45 -1.93 2.10
C PHE A 192 -12.93 -1.70 1.94
N ASP A 193 -12.54 -0.50 1.57
CA ASP A 193 -11.17 0.00 1.43
C ASP A 193 -10.57 0.54 2.74
N HIS A 194 -11.31 0.41 3.87
CA HIS A 194 -10.84 0.70 5.24
C HIS A 194 -11.17 -0.41 6.25
N LEU A 195 -12.36 -1.01 6.17
CA LEU A 195 -12.84 -2.09 7.03
C LEU A 195 -12.65 -3.47 6.38
N ASP A 196 -11.58 -4.16 6.75
CA ASP A 196 -11.30 -5.51 6.28
C ASP A 196 -11.18 -6.51 7.45
N SER A 197 -12.19 -7.38 7.59
CA SER A 197 -12.22 -8.42 8.63
C SER A 197 -11.09 -9.46 8.51
N LEU A 198 -10.56 -9.69 7.30
CA LEU A 198 -9.40 -10.56 7.10
C LEU A 198 -8.15 -9.89 7.66
N ALA A 199 -7.90 -8.63 7.31
CA ALA A 199 -6.76 -7.88 7.82
C ALA A 199 -6.80 -7.76 9.35
N ILE A 200 -7.95 -7.41 9.93
CA ILE A 200 -8.15 -7.36 11.39
C ILE A 200 -7.78 -8.70 12.03
N ARG A 201 -8.29 -9.82 11.49
CA ARG A 201 -7.98 -11.17 12.00
C ARG A 201 -6.49 -11.52 11.87
N GLN A 202 -5.85 -11.13 10.77
CA GLN A 202 -4.43 -11.39 10.53
C GLN A 202 -3.52 -10.56 11.44
N LEU A 203 -3.95 -9.37 11.88
CA LEU A 203 -3.13 -8.46 12.69
C LEU A 203 -3.36 -8.58 14.20
N THR A 204 -4.57 -8.99 14.62
CA THR A 204 -4.95 -9.02 16.03
C THR A 204 -4.35 -10.21 16.80
N LYS A 205 -4.08 -9.97 18.09
CA LYS A 205 -3.77 -10.93 19.16
C LYS A 205 -4.70 -10.64 20.35
N ALA A 206 -4.67 -11.47 21.39
CA ALA A 206 -5.61 -11.36 22.52
C ALA A 206 -5.57 -9.97 23.20
N GLU A 207 -4.41 -9.33 23.25
CA GLU A 207 -4.20 -8.05 23.91
C GLU A 207 -4.40 -6.83 22.98
N THR A 208 -4.67 -7.05 21.69
CA THR A 208 -4.81 -5.95 20.73
C THR A 208 -5.96 -5.03 21.12
N GLN A 209 -5.67 -3.73 21.23
CA GLN A 209 -6.68 -2.70 21.41
C GLN A 209 -7.32 -2.36 20.06
N LEU A 210 -8.40 -3.06 19.71
CA LEU A 210 -9.17 -2.79 18.49
C LEU A 210 -10.17 -1.65 18.74
N VAL A 211 -10.09 -0.59 17.93
CA VAL A 211 -10.91 0.61 18.04
C VAL A 211 -11.63 0.88 16.72
N LEU A 212 -12.95 1.07 16.78
CA LEU A 212 -13.80 1.21 15.60
C LEU A 212 -14.75 2.40 15.76
N ASN A 213 -15.22 2.98 14.65
CA ASN A 213 -16.45 3.78 14.70
C ASN A 213 -17.67 2.87 14.99
N PRO A 214 -18.83 3.43 15.41
CA PRO A 214 -19.98 2.63 15.81
C PRO A 214 -20.44 1.67 14.71
N ARG A 215 -20.42 2.16 13.47
CA ARG A 215 -20.96 1.43 12.33
C ARG A 215 -20.09 0.23 11.93
N SER A 216 -18.76 0.37 11.93
CA SER A 216 -17.85 -0.75 11.68
C SER A 216 -17.96 -1.82 12.76
N SER A 217 -18.12 -1.41 14.02
CA SER A 217 -18.34 -2.35 15.14
C SER A 217 -19.64 -3.13 14.96
N GLU A 218 -20.73 -2.47 14.57
CA GLU A 218 -22.01 -3.10 14.28
C GLU A 218 -21.89 -4.17 13.17
N ILE A 219 -21.24 -3.85 12.05
CA ILE A 219 -21.00 -4.79 10.94
C ILE A 219 -20.21 -6.02 11.42
N LEU A 220 -19.26 -5.82 12.33
CA LEU A 220 -18.46 -6.89 12.92
C LEU A 220 -19.12 -7.55 14.14
N GLY A 221 -20.43 -7.34 14.37
CA GLY A 221 -21.17 -8.01 15.44
C GLY A 221 -20.87 -7.48 16.84
N GLY A 222 -20.56 -6.18 16.97
CA GLY A 222 -20.21 -5.52 18.22
C GLY A 222 -18.76 -5.73 18.65
N LEU A 223 -17.87 -6.08 17.73
CA LEU A 223 -16.45 -6.30 18.01
C LEU A 223 -15.74 -4.98 18.35
N GLY A 224 -14.69 -5.04 19.19
CA GLY A 224 -13.81 -3.90 19.46
C GLY A 224 -14.41 -2.82 20.37
N SER A 225 -13.60 -1.82 20.71
CA SER A 225 -14.01 -0.65 21.48
C SER A 225 -14.49 0.46 20.54
N VAL A 226 -15.72 0.90 20.72
CA VAL A 226 -16.33 1.96 19.90
C VAL A 226 -15.85 3.34 20.36
N MET A 227 -15.53 4.22 19.41
CA MET A 227 -15.39 5.67 19.62
C MET A 227 -16.28 6.44 18.63
N LYS A 228 -16.87 7.54 19.08
CA LYS A 228 -17.67 8.48 18.30
C LYS A 228 -16.95 9.83 18.21
N ASN A 229 -17.36 10.68 17.28
CA ASN A 229 -16.84 12.05 17.18
C ASN A 229 -16.95 12.76 18.56
N GLY A 230 -15.83 13.32 19.03
CA GLY A 230 -15.70 13.98 20.32
C GLY A 230 -15.20 13.07 21.45
N ASP A 231 -15.19 11.75 21.27
CA ASP A 231 -14.66 10.84 22.28
C ASP A 231 -13.13 10.99 22.41
N SER A 232 -12.64 10.88 23.64
CA SER A 232 -11.21 10.78 23.94
C SER A 232 -10.95 9.62 24.88
N LYS A 233 -9.89 8.85 24.63
CA LYS A 233 -9.46 7.77 25.53
C LYS A 233 -7.96 7.57 25.53
N MET A 234 -7.47 6.92 26.57
CA MET A 234 -6.14 6.32 26.56
C MET A 234 -6.21 4.93 25.92
N VAL A 235 -5.34 4.67 24.95
CA VAL A 235 -5.16 3.35 24.34
C VAL A 235 -3.87 2.75 24.89
N GLY A 236 -4.02 1.69 25.68
CA GLY A 236 -2.99 1.28 26.64
C GLY A 236 -2.67 2.41 27.63
N ASP A 237 -1.46 2.39 28.19
CA ASP A 237 -1.05 3.37 29.21
C ASP A 237 -0.37 4.62 28.64
N LYS A 238 -0.20 4.73 27.32
CA LYS A 238 0.78 5.65 26.72
C LYS A 238 0.25 6.56 25.62
N TRP A 239 -0.89 6.26 25.00
CA TRP A 239 -1.35 6.99 23.82
C TRP A 239 -2.74 7.56 24.06
N LYS A 240 -2.83 8.90 24.11
CA LYS A 240 -4.13 9.56 24.08
C LYS A 240 -4.62 9.56 22.64
N VAL A 241 -5.84 9.12 22.41
CA VAL A 241 -6.49 9.12 21.10
C VAL A 241 -7.82 9.85 21.22
N GLU A 242 -8.09 10.70 20.24
CA GLU A 242 -9.32 11.49 20.11
C GLU A 242 -9.97 11.14 18.77
N ALA A 243 -11.26 10.82 18.77
CA ALA A 243 -12.03 10.61 17.55
C ALA A 243 -12.64 11.95 17.12
N VAL A 244 -12.34 12.37 15.90
CA VAL A 244 -12.76 13.67 15.34
C VAL A 244 -13.66 13.44 14.12
N PRO A 245 -14.48 14.43 13.72
CA PRO A 245 -15.35 14.28 12.56
C PRO A 245 -14.58 14.04 11.26
N ALA A 246 -15.14 13.19 10.40
CA ALA A 246 -14.72 12.97 9.02
C ALA A 246 -15.97 12.78 8.16
N TYR A 247 -16.22 13.67 7.19
CA TYR A 247 -17.43 13.64 6.37
C TYR A 247 -17.33 14.49 5.10
N ASN A 248 -18.26 14.30 4.17
CA ASN A 248 -18.39 15.11 2.95
C ASN A 248 -19.30 16.34 3.16
N THR A 249 -18.87 17.48 2.66
CA THR A 249 -19.59 18.77 2.72
C THR A 249 -20.33 19.08 1.42
N THR A 250 -19.81 18.64 0.27
CA THR A 250 -20.43 18.82 -1.04
C THR A 250 -21.76 18.05 -1.11
N GLU A 251 -22.85 18.71 -1.50
CA GLU A 251 -24.21 18.13 -1.44
C GLU A 251 -24.32 16.78 -2.14
N GLU A 252 -23.75 16.64 -3.35
CA GLU A 252 -23.79 15.41 -4.14
C GLU A 252 -22.82 14.33 -3.64
N LYS A 253 -22.03 14.60 -2.59
CA LYS A 253 -21.09 13.65 -1.99
C LYS A 253 -21.50 13.21 -0.59
N LYS A 254 -22.49 13.87 0.05
CA LYS A 254 -22.92 13.57 1.43
C LYS A 254 -23.36 12.14 1.65
N GLN A 255 -23.77 11.43 0.61
CA GLN A 255 -24.10 10.01 0.68
C GLN A 255 -22.88 9.09 0.89
N PHE A 256 -21.66 9.53 0.52
CA PHE A 256 -20.46 8.72 0.70
C PHE A 256 -20.09 8.69 2.19
N HIS A 257 -19.78 9.85 2.79
CA HIS A 257 -19.41 9.98 4.20
C HIS A 257 -20.34 10.99 4.89
N PRO A 258 -21.47 10.56 5.47
CA PRO A 258 -22.42 11.44 6.13
C PRO A 258 -21.90 11.94 7.49
N LYS A 259 -22.20 13.20 7.80
CA LYS A 259 -21.77 13.85 9.05
C LYS A 259 -22.20 13.04 10.28
N GLY A 260 -21.24 12.76 11.16
CA GLY A 260 -21.43 12.06 12.44
C GLY A 260 -21.33 10.53 12.38
N ARG A 261 -21.18 9.92 11.19
CA ARG A 261 -20.99 8.47 11.05
C ARG A 261 -19.52 8.06 11.26
N ASP A 262 -18.61 8.80 10.62
CA ASP A 262 -17.22 8.38 10.43
C ASP A 262 -16.26 9.18 11.31
N ASN A 263 -15.11 8.58 11.60
CA ASN A 263 -14.08 9.17 12.45
C ASN A 263 -12.80 9.44 11.65
N GLY A 264 -12.21 10.62 11.85
CA GLY A 264 -10.77 10.76 11.88
C GLY A 264 -10.23 10.45 13.27
N TYR A 265 -8.92 10.26 13.41
CA TYR A 265 -8.27 10.05 14.70
C TYR A 265 -7.09 11.00 14.90
N LEU A 266 -7.02 11.60 16.09
CA LEU A 266 -5.89 12.38 16.56
C LEU A 266 -5.16 11.61 17.66
N PHE A 267 -3.94 11.20 17.36
CA PHE A 267 -3.05 10.52 18.31
C PHE A 267 -2.12 11.54 18.97
N THR A 268 -1.98 11.45 20.29
CA THR A 268 -0.93 12.15 21.03
C THR A 268 0.01 11.13 21.65
N ILE A 269 1.23 11.04 21.12
CA ILE A 269 2.25 10.04 21.48
C ILE A 269 3.50 10.78 21.98
N GLY A 270 3.76 10.76 23.28
CA GLY A 270 4.92 11.44 23.87
C GLY A 270 4.97 12.95 23.59
N GLY A 271 3.82 13.57 23.33
CA GLY A 271 3.67 14.98 22.94
C GLY A 271 3.59 15.23 21.43
N LEU A 272 3.93 14.25 20.59
CA LEU A 272 3.77 14.33 19.13
C LEU A 272 2.29 14.17 18.78
N ARG A 273 1.71 15.12 18.04
CA ARG A 273 0.30 15.15 17.65
C ARG A 273 0.13 14.77 16.18
N ILE A 274 -0.53 13.65 15.95
CA ILE A 274 -0.66 13.00 14.63
C ILE A 274 -2.13 12.91 14.27
N TYR A 275 -2.53 13.56 13.20
CA TYR A 275 -3.90 13.53 12.68
C TYR A 275 -4.01 12.58 11.49
N VAL A 276 -4.87 11.57 11.58
CA VAL A 276 -5.26 10.70 10.46
C VAL A 276 -6.72 10.99 10.16
N ALA A 277 -7.00 11.58 9.01
CA ALA A 277 -8.31 12.17 8.74
C ALA A 277 -9.42 11.15 8.42
N GLY A 278 -9.08 9.91 8.06
CA GLY A 278 -10.04 9.02 7.40
C GLY A 278 -10.45 9.60 6.05
N ASP A 279 -11.70 9.35 5.67
CA ASP A 279 -12.32 9.89 4.46
C ASP A 279 -13.19 11.11 4.80
N THR A 280 -12.79 12.26 4.28
CA THR A 280 -13.42 13.55 4.59
C THR A 280 -13.17 14.57 3.48
N GLU A 281 -13.99 15.60 3.42
CA GLU A 281 -13.67 16.87 2.76
C GLU A 281 -13.02 17.85 3.76
N ASP A 282 -12.72 19.07 3.31
CA ASP A 282 -12.16 20.18 4.09
C ASP A 282 -13.19 20.80 5.05
N ILE A 283 -13.62 20.01 6.04
CA ILE A 283 -14.66 20.36 7.02
C ILE A 283 -14.24 21.51 7.95
N PRO A 284 -15.19 22.35 8.43
CA PRO A 284 -14.88 23.47 9.31
C PRO A 284 -14.24 23.07 10.64
N GLU A 285 -14.56 21.89 11.20
CA GLU A 285 -13.99 21.39 12.45
C GLU A 285 -12.47 21.20 12.40
N MET A 286 -11.87 21.13 11.20
CA MET A 286 -10.41 21.12 11.05
C MET A 286 -9.74 22.37 11.64
N GLN A 287 -10.44 23.49 11.76
CA GLN A 287 -9.92 24.71 12.39
C GLN A 287 -9.65 24.55 13.89
N ASP A 288 -10.31 23.57 14.53
CA ASP A 288 -10.20 23.31 15.97
C ASP A 288 -9.01 22.39 16.29
N LEU A 289 -8.41 21.77 15.27
CA LEU A 289 -7.18 20.99 15.40
C LEU A 289 -6.00 21.93 15.66
N LYS A 290 -5.46 21.88 16.88
CA LYS A 290 -4.30 22.69 17.31
C LYS A 290 -3.02 21.87 17.34
N ASP A 291 -1.90 22.53 17.05
CA ASP A 291 -0.54 22.02 17.23
C ASP A 291 -0.31 20.65 16.57
N ILE A 292 -0.80 20.48 15.34
CA ILE A 292 -0.61 19.22 14.61
C ILE A 292 0.82 19.14 14.09
N ASP A 293 1.56 18.11 14.49
CA ASP A 293 2.90 17.87 13.98
C ASP A 293 2.83 17.17 12.62
N ILE A 294 1.96 16.17 12.51
CA ILE A 294 1.86 15.30 11.32
C ILE A 294 0.39 15.14 10.95
N ALA A 295 0.04 15.33 9.69
CA ALA A 295 -1.31 15.08 9.17
C ALA A 295 -1.29 14.12 7.98
N PHE A 296 -2.24 13.17 7.95
CA PHE A 296 -2.57 12.32 6.82
C PHE A 296 -3.94 12.74 6.28
N LEU A 297 -3.98 13.27 5.06
CA LEU A 297 -5.21 13.84 4.45
C LEU A 297 -5.55 13.11 3.13
N PRO A 298 -6.81 12.70 2.91
CA PRO A 298 -7.23 11.93 1.73
C PRO A 298 -7.34 12.82 0.49
N CYS A 299 -7.11 12.29 -0.71
CA CYS A 299 -7.09 13.11 -1.93
C CYS A 299 -7.59 12.38 -3.19
N ASN A 300 -8.75 11.74 -3.13
CA ASN A 300 -9.35 11.06 -4.28
C ASN A 300 -10.77 11.55 -4.56
N LEU A 301 -11.02 11.92 -5.81
CA LEU A 301 -12.38 12.20 -6.26
C LEU A 301 -13.04 10.92 -6.80
N PRO A 302 -14.37 10.78 -6.64
CA PRO A 302 -15.30 11.74 -6.03
C PRO A 302 -15.46 11.62 -4.50
N PHE A 303 -14.73 10.72 -3.84
CA PHE A 303 -15.06 10.27 -2.48
C PHE A 303 -14.59 11.22 -1.36
N THR A 304 -13.47 11.89 -1.55
CA THR A 304 -12.85 12.77 -0.54
C THR A 304 -12.52 14.15 -1.14
N MET A 305 -11.30 14.65 -0.94
CA MET A 305 -10.85 15.98 -1.36
C MET A 305 -10.26 15.98 -2.77
N SER A 306 -10.49 17.08 -3.50
CA SER A 306 -9.61 17.49 -4.61
C SER A 306 -8.25 17.99 -4.07
N PRO A 307 -7.22 18.13 -4.92
CA PRO A 307 -5.96 18.76 -4.52
C PRO A 307 -6.13 20.15 -3.89
N GLU A 308 -7.08 20.95 -4.37
CA GLU A 308 -7.39 22.28 -3.83
C GLU A 308 -8.03 22.21 -2.44
N GLN A 309 -8.99 21.30 -2.25
CA GLN A 309 -9.62 21.08 -0.94
C GLN A 309 -8.59 20.59 0.07
N LEU A 310 -7.73 19.64 -0.30
CA LEU A 310 -6.66 19.16 0.57
C LEU A 310 -5.69 20.29 0.92
N ALA A 311 -5.28 21.10 -0.05
CA ALA A 311 -4.41 22.25 0.20
C ALA A 311 -5.08 23.29 1.12
N ASN A 312 -6.40 23.51 0.99
CA ASN A 312 -7.16 24.37 1.89
C ASN A 312 -7.20 23.81 3.32
N ALA A 313 -7.56 22.53 3.48
CA ALA A 313 -7.52 21.83 4.75
C ALA A 313 -6.14 21.92 5.42
N ALA A 314 -5.07 21.69 4.67
CA ALA A 314 -3.70 21.79 5.18
C ALA A 314 -3.34 23.21 5.65
N LYS A 315 -3.79 24.26 4.95
CA LYS A 315 -3.58 25.66 5.36
C LYS A 315 -4.37 26.05 6.62
N ILE A 316 -5.51 25.40 6.86
CA ILE A 316 -6.32 25.57 8.07
C ILE A 316 -5.65 24.86 9.25
N ILE A 317 -5.28 23.59 9.08
CA ILE A 317 -4.69 22.73 10.11
C ILE A 317 -3.27 23.18 10.47
N LYS A 318 -2.51 23.65 9.48
CA LYS A 318 -1.09 24.03 9.58
C LYS A 318 -0.21 22.94 10.20
N PRO A 319 -0.25 21.69 9.69
CA PRO A 319 0.63 20.65 10.20
C PRO A 319 2.09 20.98 9.86
N LYS A 320 3.05 20.54 10.68
CA LYS A 320 4.48 20.69 10.32
C LYS A 320 4.82 19.81 9.12
N VAL A 321 4.31 18.58 9.10
CA VAL A 321 4.46 17.62 7.99
C VAL A 321 3.10 17.13 7.53
N LEU A 322 2.92 17.09 6.21
CA LEU A 322 1.71 16.61 5.55
C LEU A 322 2.05 15.39 4.69
N PHE A 323 1.31 14.30 4.89
CA PHE A 323 1.28 13.14 4.02
C PHE A 323 -0.07 13.08 3.31
N PRO A 324 -0.15 13.47 2.03
CA PRO A 324 -1.30 13.13 1.23
C PRO A 324 -1.36 11.60 1.06
N TYR A 325 -2.48 11.00 1.43
CA TYR A 325 -2.75 9.56 1.28
C TYR A 325 -4.09 9.35 0.56
N HIS A 326 -4.53 8.10 0.38
CA HIS A 326 -5.87 7.81 -0.17
C HIS A 326 -6.16 8.64 -1.45
N TYR A 327 -5.18 8.75 -2.35
CA TYR A 327 -5.19 9.64 -3.50
C TYR A 327 -5.50 8.95 -4.83
N GLY A 328 -5.66 7.63 -4.87
CA GLY A 328 -6.01 6.89 -6.09
C GLY A 328 -5.07 7.20 -7.25
N LYS A 329 -5.64 7.72 -8.34
CA LYS A 329 -4.88 8.16 -9.52
C LYS A 329 -4.71 9.69 -9.59
N THR A 330 -5.05 10.41 -8.52
CA THR A 330 -4.93 11.86 -8.45
C THR A 330 -3.47 12.27 -8.63
N ASP A 331 -3.23 13.30 -9.46
CA ASP A 331 -1.92 13.92 -9.59
C ASP A 331 -1.58 14.71 -8.32
N ILE A 332 -0.98 14.01 -7.36
CA ILE A 332 -0.71 14.54 -6.03
C ILE A 332 0.38 15.61 -6.02
N GLN A 333 1.14 15.77 -7.12
CA GLN A 333 2.12 16.85 -7.26
C GLN A 333 1.46 18.23 -7.30
N GLN A 334 0.17 18.31 -7.63
CA GLN A 334 -0.59 19.55 -7.56
C GLN A 334 -0.69 20.08 -6.13
N VAL A 335 -0.83 19.20 -5.13
CA VAL A 335 -0.84 19.59 -3.72
C VAL A 335 0.46 20.26 -3.32
N VAL A 336 1.60 19.72 -3.76
CA VAL A 336 2.93 20.31 -3.48
C VAL A 336 2.99 21.74 -4.00
N LYS A 337 2.58 21.96 -5.26
CA LYS A 337 2.55 23.29 -5.89
C LYS A 337 1.61 24.25 -5.16
N LEU A 338 0.41 23.81 -4.78
CA LEU A 338 -0.60 24.62 -4.08
C LEU A 338 -0.18 25.02 -2.66
N LEU A 339 0.77 24.29 -2.08
CA LEU A 339 1.33 24.52 -0.75
C LEU A 339 2.73 25.14 -0.76
N GLU A 340 3.25 25.53 -1.93
CA GLU A 340 4.49 26.29 -2.01
C GLU A 340 4.45 27.55 -1.14
N GLY A 341 5.51 27.79 -0.38
CA GLY A 341 5.61 28.94 0.53
C GLY A 341 4.77 28.85 1.81
N SER A 342 3.98 27.78 2.02
CA SER A 342 3.18 27.60 3.24
C SER A 342 4.01 27.27 4.49
N GLY A 343 5.24 26.77 4.32
CA GLY A 343 6.09 26.25 5.40
C GLY A 343 5.75 24.82 5.82
N ILE A 344 4.78 24.16 5.17
CA ILE A 344 4.40 22.76 5.40
C ILE A 344 5.34 21.85 4.62
N ASP A 345 5.95 20.86 5.29
CA ASP A 345 6.74 19.80 4.64
C ASP A 345 5.78 18.75 4.05
N VAL A 346 5.57 18.78 2.73
CA VAL A 346 4.70 17.83 2.03
C VAL A 346 5.52 16.62 1.58
N ARG A 347 5.18 15.44 2.11
CA ARG A 347 5.88 14.17 1.81
C ARG A 347 4.98 13.24 1.02
N ILE A 348 5.35 13.00 -0.24
CA ILE A 348 4.70 12.00 -1.10
C ILE A 348 5.30 10.63 -0.84
N ARG A 349 4.44 9.63 -0.61
CA ARG A 349 4.77 8.22 -0.39
C ARG A 349 3.85 7.35 -1.25
N GLN A 350 4.24 6.10 -1.48
CA GLN A 350 3.48 5.15 -2.31
C GLN A 350 2.25 4.60 -1.58
N TYR A 351 1.26 5.47 -1.34
CA TYR A 351 -0.03 5.08 -0.80
C TYR A 351 -0.97 4.53 -1.89
N GLN A 352 -0.52 4.07 -3.06
CA GLN A 352 -1.44 3.58 -4.12
C GLN A 352 -0.97 2.30 -4.78
#